data_AF-A0A9E4B3C3-F1
#
_entry.id   AF-A0A9E4B3C3-F1
#
_cell.length_a   1.000
_cell.length_b   1.000
_cell.length_c   1.000
_cell.angle_alpha   90.00
_cell.angle_beta   90.00
_cell.angle_gamma   90.00
#
_symmetry.space_group_name_H-M   'P 1'
#
loop_
_entity.id
_entity.type
_entity.pdbx_description
1 polymer ?
#
loop_
_entity_poly.entity_id
_entity_poly.type
_entity_poly.pdbx_seq_one_letter_code
_entity_poly.pdbx_strand_id
1 'polypeptide(L)'
;MTDRLDLLPRHRAKLEEIIVRHLPEVEVWAYGSRVNEQSDDSSDLDLVVRGPGLKEFQFDVMKNFKVAIRESRIPILVEARAWTRIRFPRLGRPFSLLG
;
A
#
# COMPACT_ATOMS: atom_id res chain seq x y z
N MET A 1 9.07 -10.64 -14.02
CA MET A 1 9.81 -10.58 -12.73
C MET A 1 8.91 -9.92 -11.71
N THR A 2 7.92 -10.67 -11.23
CA THR A 2 6.67 -10.14 -10.64
C THR A 2 6.61 -10.33 -9.11
N ASP A 3 7.77 -10.42 -8.46
CA ASP A 3 7.93 -11.31 -7.30
C ASP A 3 8.66 -10.71 -6.09
N ARG A 4 8.62 -9.38 -5.90
CA ARG A 4 9.31 -8.74 -4.75
C ARG A 4 8.45 -8.48 -3.53
N LEU A 5 7.13 -8.57 -3.65
CA LEU A 5 6.24 -8.35 -2.51
C LEU A 5 6.02 -9.68 -1.77
N ASP A 6 6.55 -9.77 -0.56
CA ASP A 6 6.30 -10.87 0.36
C ASP A 6 4.89 -10.78 0.96
N LEU A 7 3.93 -11.21 0.15
CA LEU A 7 2.51 -11.32 0.48
C LEU A 7 1.90 -12.46 -0.34
N LEU A 8 1.14 -13.35 0.32
CA LEU A 8 0.49 -14.45 -0.37
C LEU A 8 -0.39 -13.94 -1.54
N PRO A 9 -0.37 -14.61 -2.72
CA PRO A 9 -1.07 -14.13 -3.90
C PRO A 9 -2.56 -13.81 -3.70
N ARG A 10 -3.26 -14.60 -2.88
CA ARG A 10 -4.68 -14.35 -2.54
C ARG A 10 -4.90 -13.04 -1.77
N HIS A 11 -3.96 -12.67 -0.89
CA HIS A 11 -4.05 -11.44 -0.10
C HIS A 11 -3.62 -10.24 -0.94
N ARG A 12 -2.63 -10.44 -1.82
CA ARG A 12 -2.26 -9.45 -2.84
C ARG A 12 -3.42 -9.13 -3.78
N ALA A 13 -4.07 -10.14 -4.35
CA ALA A 13 -5.24 -9.94 -5.21
C ALA A 13 -6.38 -9.23 -4.46
N LYS A 14 -6.59 -9.56 -3.17
CA LYS A 14 -7.60 -8.87 -2.35
C LYS A 14 -7.24 -7.40 -2.11
N LEU A 15 -5.96 -7.11 -1.88
CA LEU A 15 -5.46 -5.76 -1.70
C LEU A 15 -5.62 -4.94 -2.99
N GLU A 16 -5.23 -5.50 -4.14
CA GLU A 16 -5.39 -4.89 -5.46
C GLU A 16 -6.86 -4.57 -5.76
N GLU A 17 -7.80 -5.47 -5.44
CA GLU A 17 -9.25 -5.24 -5.56
C GLU A 17 -9.70 -4.02 -4.73
N ILE A 18 -9.23 -3.93 -3.48
CA ILE A 18 -9.57 -2.81 -2.58
C ILE A 18 -8.97 -1.51 -3.10
N ILE A 19 -7.73 -1.53 -3.60
CA ILE A 19 -7.09 -0.35 -4.20
C ILE A 19 -7.91 0.10 -5.41
N VAL A 20 -8.18 -0.75 -6.39
CA VAL A 20 -8.93 -0.34 -7.59
C VAL A 20 -10.31 0.22 -7.24
N ARG A 21 -10.99 -0.33 -6.24
CA ARG A 21 -12.32 0.12 -5.81
C ARG A 21 -12.30 1.50 -5.13
N HIS A 22 -11.32 1.77 -4.27
CA HIS A 22 -11.31 2.98 -3.44
C HIS A 22 -10.38 4.08 -3.96
N LEU A 23 -9.43 3.71 -4.82
CA LEU A 23 -8.28 4.50 -5.24
C LEU A 23 -8.07 4.38 -6.77
N PRO A 24 -9.08 4.60 -7.62
CA PRO A 24 -9.02 4.29 -9.06
C PRO A 24 -8.05 5.16 -9.88
N GLU A 25 -7.75 6.37 -9.41
CA GLU A 25 -6.90 7.35 -10.13
C GLU A 25 -5.60 7.66 -9.39
N VAL A 26 -5.22 6.83 -8.41
CA VAL A 26 -4.02 7.07 -7.61
C VAL A 26 -3.03 5.93 -7.74
N GLU A 27 -1.76 6.28 -7.70
CA GLU A 27 -0.68 5.31 -7.72
C GLU A 27 -0.40 4.86 -6.29
N VAL A 28 -0.34 3.54 -6.05
CA VAL A 28 -0.04 2.98 -4.74
C VAL A 28 1.27 2.22 -4.79
N TRP A 29 2.20 2.59 -3.91
CA TRP A 29 3.49 1.96 -3.78
C TRP A 29 3.59 1.15 -2.50
N ALA A 30 4.09 -0.08 -2.60
CA ALA A 30 4.57 -0.84 -1.45
C ALA A 30 6.04 -0.49 -1.18
N TYR A 31 6.41 -0.44 0.11
CA TYR A 31 7.79 -0.29 0.55
C TYR A 31 8.02 -1.08 1.85
N GLY A 32 9.18 -0.90 2.47
CA GLY A 32 9.49 -1.52 3.76
C GLY A 32 10.02 -2.94 3.64
N SER A 33 9.89 -3.71 4.71
CA SER A 33 10.50 -5.03 4.87
C SER A 33 9.98 -6.05 3.86
N ARG A 34 8.66 -6.04 3.60
CA ARG A 34 7.98 -6.93 2.65
C ARG A 34 8.35 -6.71 1.17
N VAL A 35 9.07 -5.64 0.84
CA VAL A 35 9.59 -5.37 -0.52
C VAL A 35 11.10 -5.58 -0.62
N ASN A 36 11.82 -5.48 0.50
CA ASN A 36 13.29 -5.53 0.56
C ASN A 36 13.84 -6.81 1.21
N GLU A 37 13.05 -7.90 1.20
CA GLU A 37 13.47 -9.25 1.67
C GLU A 37 13.93 -9.29 3.14
N GLN A 38 13.38 -8.41 4.00
CA GLN A 38 13.63 -8.38 5.45
C GLN A 38 12.35 -8.56 6.28
N SER A 39 11.28 -9.07 5.66
CA SER A 39 10.02 -9.33 6.36
C SER A 39 10.07 -10.63 7.14
N ASP A 40 9.43 -10.60 8.29
CA ASP A 40 8.99 -11.78 9.02
C ASP A 40 7.45 -11.91 8.97
N ASP A 41 6.91 -12.99 9.52
CA ASP A 41 5.47 -13.23 9.55
C ASP A 41 4.68 -12.13 10.28
N SER A 42 5.32 -11.44 11.23
CA SER A 42 4.73 -10.33 11.99
C SER A 42 4.85 -8.96 11.33
N SER A 43 5.56 -8.86 10.20
CA SER A 43 5.86 -7.57 9.58
C SER A 43 4.61 -6.92 9.00
N ASP A 44 4.50 -5.61 9.14
CA ASP A 44 3.44 -4.84 8.51
C ASP A 44 3.70 -4.71 7.00
N LEU A 45 2.64 -4.40 6.23
CA LEU A 45 2.75 -3.94 4.86
C LEU A 45 2.63 -2.42 4.80
N ASP A 46 3.73 -1.76 4.46
CA ASP A 46 3.80 -0.32 4.29
C ASP A 46 3.37 0.10 2.87
N LEU A 47 2.36 0.96 2.78
CA LEU A 47 1.85 1.53 1.53
C LEU A 47 1.95 3.05 1.51
N VAL A 48 2.39 3.60 0.37
CA VAL A 48 2.24 5.01 0.02
C VAL A 48 1.14 5.16 -1.02
N VAL A 49 0.18 6.03 -0.76
CA VAL A 49 -0.80 6.50 -1.74
C VAL A 49 -0.33 7.83 -2.31
N ARG A 50 -0.15 7.88 -3.63
CA ARG A 50 0.32 9.06 -4.38
C ARG A 50 -0.85 9.61 -5.20
N GLY A 51 -1.36 10.76 -4.77
CA GLY A 51 -2.41 11.48 -5.50
C GLY A 51 -1.91 11.96 -6.87
N PRO A 52 -2.83 12.27 -7.80
CA PRO A 52 -2.48 12.79 -9.12
C PRO A 52 -1.62 14.05 -8.99
N GLY A 53 -0.50 14.10 -9.72
CA GLY A 53 0.45 15.21 -9.65
C GLY A 53 1.07 15.43 -8.26
N LEU A 54 1.13 14.39 -7.42
CA LEU A 54 1.67 14.43 -6.04
C LEU A 54 0.96 15.41 -5.11
N LYS A 55 -0.30 15.76 -5.41
CA LYS A 55 -1.12 16.63 -4.57
C LYS A 55 -1.78 15.85 -3.43
N GLU A 56 -2.26 16.58 -2.42
CA GLU A 56 -3.11 16.00 -1.39
C GLU A 56 -4.37 15.42 -2.03
N PHE A 57 -4.80 14.26 -1.53
CA PHE A 57 -6.05 13.65 -1.94
C PHE A 57 -7.06 13.70 -0.79
N GLN A 58 -8.33 13.52 -1.13
CA GLN A 58 -9.44 13.69 -0.18
C GLN A 58 -9.31 12.79 1.05
N PHE A 59 -9.40 13.39 2.24
CA PHE A 59 -9.25 12.69 3.52
C PHE A 59 -10.25 11.53 3.66
N ASP A 60 -11.49 11.70 3.22
CA ASP A 60 -12.52 10.67 3.31
C ASP A 60 -12.21 9.46 2.43
N VAL A 61 -11.59 9.66 1.27
CA VAL A 61 -11.15 8.57 0.40
C VAL A 61 -10.06 7.74 1.11
N MET A 62 -9.10 8.38 1.77
CA MET A 62 -8.07 7.68 2.56
C MET A 62 -8.71 6.89 3.71
N LYS A 63 -9.65 7.51 4.42
CA LYS A 63 -10.34 6.90 5.54
C LYS A 63 -11.12 5.66 5.09
N ASN A 64 -11.90 5.77 4.01
CA ASN A 64 -12.68 4.67 3.47
C ASN A 64 -11.78 3.53 2.99
N PHE A 65 -10.66 3.83 2.34
CA PHE A 65 -9.67 2.84 1.94
C PHE A 65 -9.10 2.08 3.15
N LYS A 66 -8.69 2.80 4.21
CA LYS A 66 -8.19 2.17 5.45
C LYS A 66 -9.24 1.30 6.13
N VAL A 67 -10.50 1.74 6.15
CA VAL A 67 -11.62 0.95 6.68
C VAL A 67 -11.78 -0.34 5.88
N ALA A 68 -11.78 -0.25 4.54
CA ALA A 68 -11.92 -1.42 3.68
C ALA A 68 -10.78 -2.44 3.84
N ILE A 69 -9.54 -1.98 4.04
CA ILE A 69 -8.43 -2.87 4.35
C ILE A 69 -8.61 -3.53 5.73
N ARG A 70 -8.97 -2.76 6.76
CA ARG A 70 -9.19 -3.30 8.11
C ARG A 70 -10.33 -4.32 8.17
N GLU A 71 -11.36 -4.13 7.35
CA GLU A 71 -12.48 -5.07 7.22
C GLU A 71 -12.17 -6.24 6.28
N SER A 72 -11.05 -6.18 5.56
CA SER A 72 -10.57 -7.28 4.74
C SER A 72 -10.02 -8.42 5.61
N ARG A 73 -10.05 -9.64 5.09
CA ARG A 73 -9.43 -10.82 5.73
C ARG A 73 -7.95 -10.98 5.39
N ILE A 74 -7.24 -9.87 5.16
CA ILE A 74 -5.78 -9.88 4.96
C ILE A 74 -5.15 -10.03 6.37
N PRO A 75 -4.43 -11.13 6.66
CA PRO A 75 -4.01 -11.48 8.02
C PRO A 75 -2.72 -10.75 8.45
N ILE A 76 -2.50 -9.53 7.97
CA ILE A 76 -1.37 -8.68 8.33
C ILE A 76 -1.84 -7.24 8.48
N LEU A 77 -1.16 -6.45 9.29
CA LEU A 77 -1.41 -5.02 9.36
C LEU A 77 -0.95 -4.34 8.06
N VAL A 78 -1.76 -3.44 7.54
CA VAL A 78 -1.46 -2.67 6.33
C VAL A 78 -1.49 -1.19 6.68
N GLU A 79 -0.33 -0.55 6.62
CA GLU A 79 -0.11 0.84 6.98
C GLU A 79 -0.09 1.71 5.72
N ALA A 80 -1.22 2.34 5.41
CA ALA A 80 -1.33 3.26 4.27
C ALA A 80 -1.10 4.72 4.67
N ARG A 81 -0.22 5.42 3.94
CA ARG A 81 0.11 6.84 4.18
C ARG A 81 0.01 7.65 2.90
N ALA A 82 -0.51 8.87 3.01
CA ALA A 82 -0.49 9.81 1.88
C ALA A 82 0.95 10.29 1.65
N TRP A 83 1.41 10.31 0.40
CA TRP A 83 2.75 10.78 0.04
C TRP A 83 3.08 12.16 0.60
N THR A 84 2.11 13.08 0.57
CA THR A 84 2.26 14.45 1.08
C THR A 84 2.48 14.55 2.60
N ARG A 85 2.18 13.46 3.35
CA ARG A 85 2.30 13.42 4.81
C ARG A 85 3.55 12.67 5.31
N ILE A 86 4.38 12.18 4.40
CA ILE A 86 5.62 11.48 4.76
C ILE A 86 6.76 12.50 4.78
N ARG A 87 7.40 12.67 5.95
CA ARG A 87 8.66 13.41 6.08
C ARG A 87 9.82 12.46 5.74
N PHE A 88 10.52 12.67 4.62
CA PHE A 88 11.71 11.90 4.24
C PHE A 88 12.79 11.99 5.34
N PRO A 89 13.47 10.87 5.70
CA PRO A 89 14.36 10.11 4.81
C PRO A 89 14.19 8.58 4.91
N ARG A 90 14.65 7.81 3.90
CA ARG A 90 14.75 6.33 3.86
C ARG A 90 13.58 5.52 3.27
N LEU A 91 12.91 6.02 2.24
CA LEU A 91 12.23 5.08 1.34
C LEU A 91 13.31 4.42 0.47
N GLY A 92 13.55 3.12 0.65
CA GLY A 92 14.24 2.29 -0.35
C GLY A 92 13.49 2.33 -1.69
N ARG A 93 13.99 1.65 -2.74
CA ARG A 93 13.32 1.68 -4.06
C ARG A 93 11.86 1.19 -3.93
N PRO A 94 10.87 2.08 -4.10
CA PRO A 94 9.46 1.71 -3.93
C PRO A 94 8.98 0.85 -5.11
N PHE A 95 7.96 0.01 -4.87
CA PHE A 95 7.39 -0.89 -5.86
C PHE A 95 5.92 -0.53 -6.12
N SER A 96 5.51 -0.31 -7.38
CA SER A 96 4.10 -0.05 -7.72
C SER A 96 3.25 -1.31 -7.60
N LEU A 97 2.09 -1.20 -6.93
CA LEU A 97 1.13 -2.30 -6.79
C LEU A 97 0.23 -2.48 -8.01
N LEU A 98 0.05 -1.42 -8.79
CA LEU A 98 -0.69 -1.43 -10.05
C LEU A 98 0.31 -1.10 -11.15
N GLY A 99 0.79 -2.15 -11.83
CA GLY A 99 1.67 -2.06 -12.99
C GLY A 99 0.87 -2.04 -14.27
#